data_AF-A0A1X2G891-F1
#
_entry.id   AF-A0A1X2G891-F1
#
_cell.length_a   1.000
_cell.length_b   1.000
_cell.length_c   1.000
_cell.angle_alpha   90.00
_cell.angle_beta   90.00
_cell.angle_gamma   90.00
#
_symmetry.space_group_name_H-M   'P 1'
#
loop_
_entity.id
_entity.type
_entity.pdbx_description
1 polymer ?
#
loop_
_entity_poly.entity_id
_entity_poly.type
_entity_poly.pdbx_seq_one_letter_code
_entity_poly.pdbx_strand_id
1 'polypeptide(L)'
;MQSPRSCDKFICETSAVSPRLNLLNHLPFVLPFEHRVQLFRLFIANDRHRLGIREWGRPKMEVQIRRDHVFEDGYRQLFPLGASLKDWIAISFIDAFGLPESGIDGGGVFKEFLTSLGQEAFNAHYGLFAATPDQLLYPQPSQIAIDANQLANFTFLGMIIGKALYEGILLDVGFADFFLKKCLGYANYLDDLPSLDPDLYKGLMQVKHFQGNVEDLCLDFSLTDNGMAKNGIHTVNLIPRGNEIQVTNENKIRYVYLVANYRLNVQIARQCKAFFNGLSTIIDPKWLRMFNQQEAQILMGGAAVPIDLGDLRRNTTYASYDDTDPTIQYLWQALNEFSNNDRMKFVKFVTSCARPPILGFKELQPPLCIRKAGDDETRLPTSSTCVNLLKLPAYTSYQVLKEKLLYSINAHAGFDLS
;
A
#
# COMPACT_ATOMS: atom_id res chain seq x y z
N MET A 1 43.36 37.66 22.79
CA MET A 1 42.42 37.05 23.76
C MET A 1 41.64 35.96 23.05
N GLN A 2 42.05 34.71 23.23
CA GLN A 2 41.28 33.53 22.83
C GLN A 2 40.19 33.30 23.88
N SER A 3 38.97 32.98 23.43
CA SER A 3 37.94 32.35 24.28
C SER A 3 37.39 31.11 23.56
N PRO A 4 37.03 30.03 24.27
CA PRO A 4 36.94 28.69 23.70
C PRO A 4 35.52 28.12 23.59
N ARG A 5 35.35 27.24 22.59
CA ARG A 5 34.49 26.03 22.53
C ARG A 5 32.98 26.13 22.76
N SER A 6 32.23 25.86 21.69
CA SER A 6 30.92 25.19 21.76
C SER A 6 30.70 24.22 20.57
N CYS A 7 31.74 23.48 20.17
CA CYS A 7 31.66 22.46 19.09
C CYS A 7 31.69 21.00 19.60
N ASP A 8 31.69 20.76 20.91
CA ASP A 8 31.91 19.42 21.50
C ASP A 8 30.71 18.90 22.31
N LYS A 9 29.49 18.99 21.77
CA LYS A 9 28.32 18.30 22.37
C LYS A 9 27.53 17.38 21.45
N PHE A 10 27.79 17.39 20.13
CA PHE A 10 27.05 16.55 19.18
C PHE A 10 27.74 15.23 18.80
N ILE A 11 29.00 15.03 19.19
CA ILE A 11 29.78 13.85 18.78
C ILE A 11 29.78 12.74 19.86
N CYS A 12 29.30 13.01 21.08
CA CYS A 12 29.38 12.05 22.20
C CYS A 12 28.13 11.16 22.39
N GLU A 13 27.09 11.28 21.54
CA GLU A 13 25.89 10.43 21.64
C GLU A 13 25.85 9.27 20.64
N THR A 14 26.77 9.20 19.68
CA THR A 14 26.79 8.15 18.65
C THR A 14 27.28 6.78 19.17
N SER A 15 28.01 6.75 20.29
CA SER A 15 28.47 5.50 20.91
C SER A 15 27.38 4.78 21.72
N ALA A 16 26.40 5.50 22.26
CA ALA A 16 25.27 4.93 23.00
C ALA A 16 24.14 4.40 22.10
N VAL A 17 24.14 4.83 20.83
CA VAL A 17 23.12 4.50 19.82
C VAL A 17 23.45 3.18 19.08
N SER A 18 24.73 2.81 19.00
CA SER A 18 25.18 1.61 18.27
C SER A 18 24.61 0.27 18.79
N PRO A 19 24.59 -0.02 20.11
CA PRO A 19 24.00 -1.26 20.61
C PRO A 19 22.48 -1.31 20.44
N ARG A 20 21.81 -0.15 20.55
CA ARG A 20 20.34 -0.02 20.43
C ARG A 20 19.87 -0.17 18.99
N LEU A 21 20.59 0.37 18.01
CA LEU A 21 20.32 0.10 16.58
C LEU A 21 20.64 -1.34 16.21
N ASN A 22 21.67 -1.95 16.79
CA ASN A 22 21.92 -3.38 16.57
C ASN A 22 20.79 -4.24 17.12
N LEU A 23 20.23 -3.91 18.29
CA LEU A 23 19.06 -4.60 18.82
C LEU A 23 17.83 -4.45 17.91
N LEU A 24 17.62 -3.26 17.34
CA LEU A 24 16.56 -3.03 16.35
C LEU A 24 16.77 -3.83 15.05
N ASN A 25 18.02 -3.99 14.61
CA ASN A 25 18.35 -4.74 13.40
C ASN A 25 18.24 -6.26 13.57
N HIS A 26 18.41 -6.79 14.79
CA HIS A 26 18.45 -8.23 15.06
C HIS A 26 17.23 -8.75 15.82
N LEU A 27 16.61 -7.91 16.65
CA LEU A 27 15.47 -8.23 17.52
C LEU A 27 14.41 -7.11 17.48
N PRO A 28 13.91 -6.70 16.29
CA PRO A 28 12.98 -5.58 16.18
C PRO A 28 11.70 -5.79 16.98
N PHE A 29 11.20 -7.02 17.06
CA PHE A 29 9.93 -7.37 17.70
C PHE A 29 9.95 -7.29 19.24
N VAL A 30 11.09 -6.99 19.86
CA VAL A 30 11.15 -6.61 21.29
C VAL A 30 10.50 -5.25 21.51
N LEU A 31 10.51 -4.38 20.49
CA LEU A 31 9.80 -3.12 20.52
C LEU A 31 8.37 -3.28 19.98
N PRO A 32 7.37 -2.71 20.67
CA PRO A 32 6.01 -2.67 20.16
C PRO A 32 5.95 -2.04 18.77
N PHE A 33 4.98 -2.49 17.98
CA PHE A 33 4.84 -2.05 16.58
C PHE A 33 4.78 -0.53 16.47
N GLU A 34 3.99 0.14 17.31
CA GLU A 34 3.80 1.59 17.31
C GLU A 34 5.11 2.35 17.50
N HIS A 35 5.99 1.85 18.38
CA HIS A 35 7.31 2.45 18.62
C HIS A 35 8.22 2.29 17.40
N ARG A 36 8.16 1.14 16.72
CA ARG A 36 8.88 0.93 15.46
C ARG A 36 8.37 1.83 14.34
N VAL A 37 7.06 2.09 14.27
CA VAL A 37 6.48 3.06 13.34
C VAL A 37 6.98 4.48 13.63
N GLN A 38 7.04 4.89 14.91
CA GLN A 38 7.62 6.18 15.28
C GLN A 38 9.11 6.30 14.88
N LEU A 39 9.90 5.25 15.11
CA LEU A 39 11.30 5.19 14.67
C LEU A 39 11.41 5.28 13.14
N PHE A 40 10.53 4.59 12.41
CA PHE A 40 10.47 4.66 10.95
C PHE A 40 10.21 6.09 10.46
N ARG A 41 9.24 6.79 11.06
CA ARG A 41 8.95 8.21 10.77
C ARG A 41 10.15 9.11 11.09
N LEU A 42 10.82 8.88 12.21
CA LEU A 42 12.03 9.61 12.58
C LEU A 42 13.17 9.39 11.57
N PHE A 43 13.36 8.17 11.08
CA PHE A 43 14.37 7.86 10.06
C PHE A 43 14.10 8.60 8.74
N ILE A 44 12.84 8.64 8.31
CA ILE A 44 12.42 9.42 7.14
C ILE A 44 12.70 10.91 7.37
N ALA A 45 12.31 11.48 8.51
CA ALA A 45 12.54 12.89 8.81
C ALA A 45 14.04 13.25 8.79
N ASN A 46 14.89 12.39 9.36
CA ASN A 46 16.33 12.55 9.33
C ASN A 46 16.89 12.45 7.90
N ASP A 47 16.37 11.56 7.07
CA ASP A 47 16.78 11.45 5.66
C ASP A 47 16.37 12.68 4.86
N ARG A 48 15.16 13.21 5.06
CA ARG A 48 14.69 14.48 4.45
C ARG A 48 15.62 15.63 4.82
N HIS A 49 15.94 15.75 6.11
CA HIS A 49 16.86 16.78 6.60
C HIS A 49 18.27 16.64 5.99
N ARG A 50 18.81 15.41 5.96
CA ARG A 50 20.13 15.11 5.39
C ARG A 50 20.20 15.43 3.89
N LEU A 51 19.12 15.18 3.16
CA LEU A 51 19.00 15.48 1.72
C LEU A 51 18.63 16.94 1.44
N GLY A 52 18.32 17.74 2.47
CA GLY A 52 17.91 19.13 2.33
C GLY A 52 16.56 19.30 1.63
N ILE A 53 15.68 18.29 1.71
CA ILE A 53 14.36 18.30 1.08
C ILE A 53 13.48 19.32 1.81
N ARG A 54 13.03 20.35 1.08
CA ARG A 54 12.13 21.39 1.59
C ARG A 54 10.73 21.14 1.06
N GLU A 55 9.75 21.16 1.94
CA GLU A 55 8.32 21.05 1.60
C GLU A 55 7.72 22.37 1.09
N TRP A 56 8.47 23.46 1.22
CA TRP A 56 8.03 24.81 0.88
C TRP A 56 9.02 25.42 -0.11
N GLY A 57 8.52 25.97 -1.22
CA GLY A 57 9.36 26.61 -2.25
C GLY A 57 8.85 26.35 -3.65
N ARG A 58 9.77 26.14 -4.61
CA ARG A 58 9.43 25.62 -5.94
C ARG A 58 9.60 24.10 -5.95
N PRO A 59 8.67 23.35 -6.55
CA PRO A 59 8.82 21.91 -6.70
C PRO A 59 10.07 21.61 -7.52
N LYS A 60 10.73 20.49 -7.25
CA LYS A 60 11.90 20.08 -8.03
C LYS A 60 11.51 19.74 -9.47
N MET A 61 10.29 19.23 -9.64
CA MET A 61 9.71 18.90 -10.92
C MET A 61 8.20 19.07 -10.86
N GLU A 62 7.63 19.53 -11.98
CA GLU A 62 6.20 19.51 -12.23
C GLU A 62 5.93 18.43 -13.28
N VAL A 63 4.96 17.55 -12.98
CA VAL A 63 4.63 16.37 -13.77
C VAL A 63 3.20 16.49 -14.25
N GLN A 64 3.00 16.28 -15.54
CA GLN A 64 1.71 16.42 -16.20
C GLN A 64 1.08 15.06 -16.45
N ILE A 65 -0.11 14.81 -15.93
CA ILE A 65 -0.76 13.49 -15.98
C ILE A 65 -2.12 13.61 -16.67
N ARG A 66 -2.35 12.82 -17.72
CA ARG A 66 -3.68 12.69 -18.32
C ARG A 66 -4.48 11.64 -17.54
N ARG A 67 -5.75 11.93 -17.23
CA ARG A 67 -6.60 11.04 -16.41
C ARG A 67 -6.84 9.66 -17.03
N ASP A 68 -6.77 9.57 -18.35
CA ASP A 68 -6.93 8.34 -19.12
C ASP A 68 -5.61 7.57 -19.35
N HIS A 69 -4.47 8.11 -18.88
CA HIS A 69 -3.13 7.53 -19.05
C HIS A 69 -2.27 7.72 -17.78
N VAL A 70 -2.88 7.53 -16.60
CA VAL A 70 -2.21 7.83 -15.31
C VAL A 70 -0.96 6.97 -15.14
N PHE A 71 -1.05 5.67 -15.48
CA PHE A 71 0.10 4.79 -15.43
C PHE A 71 1.21 5.17 -16.41
N GLU A 72 0.91 5.33 -17.71
CA GLU A 72 1.95 5.58 -18.71
C GLU A 72 2.64 6.91 -18.50
N ASP A 73 1.89 7.98 -18.20
CA ASP A 73 2.44 9.31 -18.01
C ASP A 73 3.23 9.39 -16.70
N GLY A 74 2.74 8.73 -15.65
CA GLY A 74 3.44 8.57 -14.38
C GLY A 74 4.76 7.81 -14.55
N TYR A 75 4.73 6.66 -15.22
CA TYR A 75 5.93 5.86 -15.50
C TYR A 75 6.96 6.67 -16.29
N ARG A 76 6.55 7.30 -17.40
CA ARG A 76 7.46 8.04 -18.30
C ARG A 76 8.19 9.18 -17.58
N GLN A 77 7.50 9.91 -16.69
CA GLN A 77 8.05 11.11 -16.06
C GLN A 77 8.71 10.84 -14.71
N LEU A 78 8.18 9.92 -13.90
CA LEU A 78 8.66 9.69 -12.53
C LEU A 78 9.69 8.57 -12.43
N PHE A 79 9.61 7.53 -13.26
CA PHE A 79 10.55 6.41 -13.20
C PHE A 79 12.02 6.85 -13.40
N PRO A 80 12.35 7.75 -14.35
CA PRO A 80 13.73 8.22 -14.55
C PRO A 80 14.31 8.99 -13.36
N LEU A 81 13.49 9.48 -12.43
CA LEU A 81 13.96 10.24 -11.25
C LEU A 81 14.72 9.36 -10.26
N GLY A 82 14.42 8.05 -10.21
CA GLY A 82 14.99 7.15 -9.22
C GLY A 82 14.86 7.70 -7.80
N ALA A 83 15.97 7.82 -7.08
CA ALA A 83 15.99 8.35 -5.72
C ALA A 83 15.58 9.83 -5.61
N SER A 84 15.66 10.62 -6.70
CA SER A 84 15.18 12.01 -6.70
C SER A 84 13.67 12.12 -6.58
N LEU A 85 12.93 11.01 -6.70
CA LEU A 85 11.50 10.96 -6.41
C LEU A 85 11.21 11.30 -4.92
N LYS A 86 12.19 11.21 -4.03
CA LYS A 86 12.07 11.66 -2.63
C LYS A 86 11.79 13.16 -2.50
N ASP A 87 12.24 13.97 -3.45
CA ASP A 87 12.00 15.40 -3.44
C ASP A 87 10.51 15.72 -3.61
N TRP A 88 10.15 16.98 -3.36
CA TRP A 88 8.80 17.45 -3.62
C TRP A 88 8.54 17.52 -5.14
N ILE A 89 7.48 16.80 -5.56
CA ILE A 89 7.01 16.71 -6.94
C ILE A 89 5.60 17.31 -7.00
N ALA A 90 5.41 18.27 -7.91
CA ALA A 90 4.12 18.82 -8.24
C ALA A 90 3.45 17.96 -9.31
N ILE A 91 2.17 17.64 -9.13
CA ILE A 91 1.36 16.96 -10.16
C ILE A 91 0.31 17.94 -10.68
N SER A 92 0.17 17.98 -11.99
CA SER A 92 -0.86 18.73 -12.70
C SER A 92 -1.64 17.77 -13.60
N PHE A 93 -2.94 17.59 -13.34
CA PHE A 93 -3.80 16.80 -14.24
C PHE A 93 -4.14 17.60 -15.49
N ILE A 94 -4.23 16.93 -16.62
CA ILE A 94 -4.58 17.50 -17.91
C ILE A 94 -5.86 16.84 -18.42
N ASP A 95 -6.79 17.67 -18.90
CA ASP A 95 -8.04 17.22 -19.51
C ASP A 95 -7.85 16.69 -20.95
N ALA A 96 -8.95 16.22 -21.56
CA ALA A 96 -8.95 15.70 -22.93
C ALA A 96 -8.55 16.75 -24.01
N PHE A 97 -8.57 18.04 -23.67
CA PHE A 97 -8.21 19.15 -24.55
C PHE A 97 -6.77 19.63 -24.35
N GLY A 98 -6.01 18.99 -23.46
CA GLY A 98 -4.63 19.38 -23.18
C GLY A 98 -4.51 20.55 -22.20
N LEU A 99 -5.60 20.94 -21.53
CA LEU A 99 -5.60 22.06 -20.60
C LEU A 99 -5.33 21.58 -19.16
N PRO A 100 -4.52 22.31 -18.38
CA PRO A 100 -4.34 22.01 -16.97
C PRO A 100 -5.66 22.14 -16.23
N GLU A 101 -6.04 21.08 -15.52
CA GLU A 101 -7.16 21.13 -14.60
C GLU A 101 -6.84 22.07 -13.43
N SER A 102 -7.84 22.77 -12.92
CA SER A 102 -7.66 23.65 -11.77
C SER A 102 -7.40 22.85 -10.50
N GLY A 103 -6.12 22.62 -10.18
CA GLY A 103 -5.66 22.00 -8.95
C GLY A 103 -4.95 22.99 -8.03
N ILE A 104 -5.27 22.97 -6.74
CA ILE A 104 -4.48 23.69 -5.73
C ILE A 104 -3.37 22.73 -5.26
N ASP A 105 -2.13 23.02 -5.67
CA ASP A 105 -0.97 22.19 -5.37
C ASP A 105 -0.48 22.41 -3.93
N GLY A 106 -1.23 21.86 -2.98
CA GLY A 106 -0.91 21.77 -1.55
C GLY A 106 -0.68 20.32 -1.09
N GLY A 107 -0.14 19.46 -1.96
CA GLY A 107 0.07 18.03 -1.70
C GLY A 107 -1.12 17.12 -2.04
N GLY A 108 -2.30 17.69 -2.29
CA GLY A 108 -3.48 16.91 -2.61
C GLY A 108 -3.41 16.20 -3.96
N VAL A 109 -2.96 16.90 -5.00
CA VAL A 109 -2.92 16.36 -6.36
C VAL A 109 -1.95 15.18 -6.47
N PHE A 110 -0.85 15.21 -5.71
CA PHE A 110 0.07 14.07 -5.62
C PHE A 110 -0.59 12.84 -4.98
N LYS A 111 -1.34 13.02 -3.89
CA LYS A 111 -2.10 11.93 -3.26
C LYS A 111 -3.18 11.37 -4.19
N GLU A 112 -3.87 12.24 -4.94
CA GLU A 112 -4.84 11.84 -5.96
C GLU A 112 -4.16 10.97 -7.02
N PHE A 113 -3.03 11.43 -7.56
CA PHE A 113 -2.23 10.66 -8.51
C PHE A 113 -1.85 9.28 -7.97
N LEU A 114 -1.32 9.18 -6.74
CA LEU A 114 -0.98 7.89 -6.15
C LEU A 114 -2.19 6.97 -5.99
N THR A 115 -3.35 7.53 -5.65
CA THR A 115 -4.60 6.77 -5.49
C THR A 115 -5.08 6.25 -6.85
N SER A 116 -5.13 7.11 -7.87
CA SER A 116 -5.55 6.75 -9.24
C SER A 116 -4.59 5.74 -9.86
N LEU A 117 -3.28 5.96 -9.71
CA LEU A 117 -2.26 5.02 -10.16
C LEU A 117 -2.40 3.68 -9.45
N GLY A 118 -2.71 3.68 -8.16
CA GLY A 118 -3.00 2.46 -7.41
C GLY A 118 -4.21 1.73 -7.99
N GLN A 119 -5.31 2.42 -8.25
CA GLN A 119 -6.52 1.82 -8.84
C GLN A 119 -6.29 1.24 -10.23
N GLU A 120 -5.47 1.89 -11.06
CA GLU A 120 -5.14 1.42 -12.41
C GLU A 120 -4.14 0.26 -12.38
N ALA A 121 -2.99 0.44 -11.72
CA ALA A 121 -1.88 -0.50 -11.76
C ALA A 121 -2.14 -1.80 -10.99
N PHE A 122 -2.92 -1.71 -9.91
CA PHE A 122 -3.28 -2.84 -9.06
C PHE A 122 -4.62 -3.48 -9.48
N ASN A 123 -5.18 -3.06 -10.62
CA ASN A 123 -6.29 -3.75 -11.24
C ASN A 123 -5.80 -5.05 -11.90
N ALA A 124 -6.45 -6.18 -11.59
CA ALA A 124 -6.13 -7.46 -12.20
C ALA A 124 -6.24 -7.44 -13.74
N HIS A 125 -7.10 -6.58 -14.29
CA HIS A 125 -7.25 -6.41 -15.74
C HIS A 125 -6.05 -5.73 -16.41
N TYR A 126 -5.23 -4.98 -15.67
CA TYR A 126 -3.99 -4.39 -16.18
C TYR A 126 -2.93 -5.48 -16.45
N GLY A 127 -3.05 -6.65 -15.83
CA GLY A 127 -2.22 -7.83 -16.12
C GLY A 127 -0.90 -7.90 -15.36
N LEU A 128 -0.64 -6.97 -14.43
CA LEU A 128 0.54 -7.00 -13.56
C LEU A 128 0.32 -7.79 -12.26
N PHE A 129 -0.88 -7.78 -11.70
CA PHE A 129 -1.21 -8.46 -10.44
C PHE A 129 -2.35 -9.46 -10.62
N ALA A 130 -2.29 -10.55 -9.86
CA ALA A 130 -3.42 -11.43 -9.57
C ALA A 130 -3.94 -11.17 -8.16
N ALA A 131 -5.16 -11.63 -7.91
CA ALA A 131 -5.79 -11.60 -6.60
C ALA A 131 -5.94 -13.03 -6.04
N THR A 132 -5.70 -13.19 -4.74
CA THR A 132 -6.06 -14.39 -3.99
C THR A 132 -7.58 -14.45 -3.81
N PRO A 133 -8.16 -15.57 -3.29
CA PRO A 133 -9.58 -15.63 -2.95
C PRO A 133 -10.05 -14.48 -2.04
N ASP A 134 -9.17 -14.00 -1.16
CA ASP A 134 -9.42 -12.88 -0.24
C ASP A 134 -9.19 -11.49 -0.87
N GLN A 135 -9.06 -11.40 -2.20
CA GLN A 135 -8.79 -10.17 -2.95
C GLN A 135 -7.45 -9.49 -2.61
N LEU A 136 -6.49 -10.24 -2.06
CA LEU A 136 -5.14 -9.73 -1.80
C LEU A 136 -4.27 -9.90 -3.04
N LEU A 137 -3.49 -8.88 -3.34
CA LEU A 137 -2.74 -8.80 -4.58
C LEU A 137 -1.35 -9.41 -4.48
N TYR A 138 -0.94 -10.08 -5.54
CA TYR A 138 0.40 -10.57 -5.73
C TYR A 138 0.80 -10.48 -7.21
N PRO A 139 2.10 -10.42 -7.54
CA PRO A 139 2.53 -10.34 -8.92
C PRO A 139 1.94 -11.48 -9.75
N GLN A 140 1.34 -11.12 -10.89
CA GLN A 140 0.82 -12.09 -11.84
C GLN A 140 1.94 -13.06 -12.20
N PRO A 141 1.76 -14.37 -11.99
CA PRO A 141 2.73 -15.37 -12.41
C PRO A 141 2.94 -15.30 -13.93
N SER A 142 4.08 -14.78 -14.38
CA SER A 142 4.42 -14.70 -15.81
C SER A 142 5.26 -15.92 -16.20
N GLN A 143 4.82 -16.64 -17.22
CA GLN A 143 5.46 -17.89 -17.66
C GLN A 143 6.52 -17.70 -18.75
N ILE A 144 6.48 -16.58 -19.49
CA ILE A 144 7.39 -16.29 -20.60
C ILE A 144 8.37 -15.23 -20.13
N ALA A 145 9.64 -15.34 -20.58
CA ALA A 145 10.72 -14.41 -20.33
C ALA A 145 10.18 -13.02 -20.00
N ILE A 146 10.17 -12.68 -18.70
CA ILE A 146 9.58 -11.42 -18.24
C ILE A 146 10.24 -10.34 -19.06
N ASP A 147 9.42 -9.67 -19.88
CA ASP A 147 9.90 -8.58 -20.71
C ASP A 147 10.56 -7.58 -19.78
N ALA A 148 11.68 -7.00 -20.22
CA ALA A 148 12.38 -5.99 -19.46
C ALA A 148 11.43 -4.85 -19.07
N ASN A 149 10.44 -4.56 -19.93
CA ASN A 149 9.38 -3.59 -19.67
C ASN A 149 8.49 -3.99 -18.48
N GLN A 150 8.07 -5.26 -18.38
CA GLN A 150 7.22 -5.69 -17.26
C GLN A 150 7.97 -5.64 -15.92
N LEU A 151 9.26 -6.01 -15.90
CA LEU A 151 10.08 -5.83 -14.70
C LEU A 151 10.29 -4.36 -14.35
N ALA A 152 10.44 -3.50 -15.35
CA ALA A 152 10.55 -2.06 -15.12
C ALA A 152 9.24 -1.50 -14.52
N ASN A 153 8.07 -1.98 -14.97
CA ASN A 153 6.78 -1.63 -14.36
C ASN A 153 6.71 -2.03 -12.88
N PHE A 154 7.14 -3.23 -12.51
CA PHE A 154 7.22 -3.63 -11.10
C PHE A 154 8.18 -2.74 -10.31
N THR A 155 9.34 -2.40 -10.90
CA THR A 155 10.31 -1.49 -10.26
C THR A 155 9.70 -0.11 -10.04
N PHE A 156 8.99 0.43 -11.02
CA PHE A 156 8.27 1.69 -10.89
C PHE A 156 7.22 1.62 -9.77
N LEU A 157 6.39 0.59 -9.74
CA LEU A 157 5.39 0.43 -8.68
C LEU A 157 6.00 0.29 -7.28
N GLY A 158 7.14 -0.39 -7.18
CA GLY A 158 7.94 -0.40 -5.96
C GLY A 158 8.34 1.01 -5.51
N MET A 159 8.83 1.84 -6.44
CA MET A 159 9.18 3.23 -6.15
C MET A 159 7.98 4.06 -5.69
N ILE A 160 6.82 3.85 -6.31
CA ILE A 160 5.56 4.53 -5.95
C ILE A 160 5.11 4.16 -4.54
N ILE A 161 5.11 2.87 -4.19
CA ILE A 161 4.83 2.42 -2.82
C ILE A 161 5.86 3.00 -1.83
N GLY A 162 7.14 3.01 -2.21
CA GLY A 162 8.19 3.64 -1.40
C GLY A 162 7.97 5.12 -1.18
N LYS A 163 7.53 5.85 -2.22
CA LYS A 163 7.20 7.27 -2.14
C LYS A 163 5.98 7.51 -1.26
N ALA A 164 4.93 6.70 -1.36
CA ALA A 164 3.78 6.79 -0.46
C ALA A 164 4.18 6.60 1.01
N LEU A 165 5.01 5.60 1.31
CA LEU A 165 5.57 5.38 2.65
C LEU A 165 6.41 6.57 3.13
N TYR A 166 7.24 7.15 2.25
CA TYR A 166 8.10 8.29 2.54
C TYR A 166 7.32 9.59 2.86
N GLU A 167 6.18 9.80 2.21
CA GLU A 167 5.28 10.93 2.48
C GLU A 167 4.26 10.65 3.59
N GLY A 168 4.15 9.40 4.06
CA GLY A 168 3.12 9.02 5.03
C GLY A 168 1.71 8.93 4.46
N ILE A 169 1.59 8.72 3.15
CA ILE A 169 0.33 8.55 2.45
C ILE A 169 -0.06 7.06 2.49
N LEU A 170 -1.27 6.79 2.99
CA LEU A 170 -1.86 5.45 2.94
C LEU A 170 -2.50 5.18 1.58
N LEU A 171 -2.34 3.95 1.09
CA LEU A 171 -2.94 3.47 -0.15
C LEU A 171 -3.93 2.35 0.17
N ASP A 172 -5.13 2.40 -0.40
CA ASP A 172 -6.16 1.37 -0.22
C ASP A 172 -5.86 0.14 -1.08
N VAL A 173 -4.73 -0.51 -0.80
CA VAL A 173 -4.21 -1.69 -1.52
C VAL A 173 -3.89 -2.77 -0.51
N GLY A 174 -4.45 -3.96 -0.73
CA GLY A 174 -4.13 -5.16 0.05
C GLY A 174 -3.18 -6.07 -0.74
N PHE A 175 -2.00 -6.33 -0.21
CA PHE A 175 -1.06 -7.29 -0.76
C PHE A 175 -1.14 -8.61 0.00
N ALA A 176 -0.88 -9.71 -0.70
CA ALA A 176 -0.84 -11.02 -0.08
C ALA A 176 0.38 -11.18 0.84
N ASP A 177 0.20 -11.85 1.97
CA ASP A 177 1.23 -12.01 3.01
C ASP A 177 2.52 -12.63 2.46
N PHE A 178 2.40 -13.70 1.65
CA PHE A 178 3.55 -14.35 1.04
C PHE A 178 4.33 -13.43 0.09
N PHE A 179 3.65 -12.50 -0.59
CA PHE A 179 4.29 -11.53 -1.47
C PHE A 179 5.09 -10.51 -0.65
N LEU A 180 4.47 -9.91 0.37
CA LEU A 180 5.15 -8.95 1.24
C LEU A 180 6.30 -9.58 2.01
N LYS A 181 6.11 -10.80 2.54
CA LYS A 181 7.17 -11.58 3.21
C LYS A 181 8.38 -11.75 2.29
N LYS A 182 8.16 -12.04 1.01
CA LYS A 182 9.22 -12.15 0.01
C LYS A 182 9.89 -10.82 -0.32
N CYS A 183 9.13 -9.73 -0.43
CA CYS A 183 9.68 -8.38 -0.59
C CYS A 183 10.53 -7.96 0.61
N LEU A 184 10.17 -8.36 1.83
CA LEU A 184 10.98 -8.10 3.03
C LEU A 184 12.26 -8.97 3.12
N GLY A 185 12.48 -9.85 2.14
CA GLY A 185 13.67 -10.69 2.05
C GLY A 185 13.55 -12.03 2.78
N TYR A 186 12.36 -12.42 3.21
CA TYR A 186 12.10 -13.71 3.84
C TYR A 186 11.65 -14.75 2.82
N ALA A 187 11.96 -16.02 3.08
CA ALA A 187 11.45 -17.14 2.30
C ALA A 187 10.05 -17.54 2.79
N ASN A 188 9.20 -17.94 1.85
CA ASN A 188 7.92 -18.57 2.16
C ASN A 188 8.08 -20.09 2.25
N TYR A 189 7.27 -20.72 3.09
CA TYR A 189 7.25 -22.16 3.33
C TYR A 189 5.86 -22.74 3.07
N LEU A 190 5.73 -24.04 3.23
CA LEU A 190 4.48 -24.77 3.00
C LEU A 190 3.28 -24.19 3.76
N ASP A 191 3.49 -23.70 4.98
CA ASP A 191 2.44 -23.13 5.83
C ASP A 191 1.96 -21.75 5.33
N ASP A 192 2.71 -21.10 4.44
CA ASP A 192 2.28 -19.87 3.77
C ASP A 192 1.41 -20.16 2.54
N LEU A 193 1.40 -21.40 2.02
CA LEU A 193 0.67 -21.75 0.80
C LEU A 193 -0.85 -21.51 0.86
N PRO A 194 -1.56 -21.72 1.98
CA PRO A 194 -2.97 -21.37 2.08
C PRO A 194 -3.28 -19.92 1.77
N SER A 195 -2.34 -18.99 2.03
CA SER A 195 -2.53 -17.56 1.71
C SER A 195 -2.47 -17.26 0.21
N LEU A 196 -1.94 -18.19 -0.59
CA LEU A 196 -1.94 -18.13 -2.06
C LEU A 196 -3.09 -18.97 -2.63
N ASP A 197 -3.11 -20.26 -2.28
CA ASP A 197 -4.00 -21.27 -2.85
C ASP A 197 -4.37 -22.30 -1.76
N PRO A 198 -5.51 -22.09 -1.06
CA PRO A 198 -6.01 -23.01 -0.04
C PRO A 198 -6.27 -24.43 -0.56
N ASP A 199 -6.69 -24.57 -1.82
CA ASP A 199 -7.09 -25.86 -2.38
C ASP A 199 -5.87 -26.68 -2.81
N LEU A 200 -4.86 -26.03 -3.38
CA LEU A 200 -3.56 -26.66 -3.60
C LEU A 200 -2.94 -27.12 -2.28
N TYR A 201 -3.00 -26.30 -1.22
CA TYR A 201 -2.51 -26.71 0.10
C TYR A 201 -3.22 -27.97 0.61
N LYS A 202 -4.56 -28.02 0.52
CA LYS A 202 -5.34 -29.23 0.90
C LYS A 202 -4.91 -30.44 0.08
N GLY A 203 -4.73 -30.31 -1.23
CA GLY A 203 -4.27 -31.38 -2.10
C GLY A 203 -2.87 -31.91 -1.71
N LEU A 204 -1.92 -31.00 -1.43
CA LEU A 204 -0.59 -31.39 -0.97
C LEU A 204 -0.61 -32.04 0.42
N MET A 205 -1.52 -31.63 1.30
CA MET A 205 -1.74 -32.29 2.60
C MET A 205 -2.30 -33.69 2.45
N GLN A 206 -3.19 -33.92 1.49
CA GLN A 206 -3.65 -35.27 1.18
C GLN A 206 -2.49 -36.16 0.71
N VAL A 207 -1.63 -35.67 -0.19
CA VAL A 207 -0.43 -36.43 -0.63
C VAL A 207 0.53 -36.70 0.53
N LYS A 208 0.81 -35.69 1.36
CA LYS A 208 1.69 -35.80 2.53
C LYS A 208 1.22 -36.88 3.52
N HIS A 209 -0.08 -36.93 3.79
CA HIS A 209 -0.69 -37.82 4.78
C HIS A 209 -1.24 -39.13 4.20
N PHE A 210 -1.12 -39.34 2.89
CA PHE A 210 -1.57 -40.55 2.23
C PHE A 210 -0.85 -41.79 2.80
N GLN A 211 -1.63 -42.77 3.27
CA GLN A 211 -1.13 -44.00 3.89
C GLN A 211 -0.97 -45.15 2.90
N GLY A 212 -1.56 -45.03 1.70
CA GLY A 212 -1.44 -46.04 0.64
C GLY A 212 -0.18 -45.87 -0.21
N ASN A 213 -0.18 -46.51 -1.38
CA ASN A 213 0.86 -46.39 -2.38
C ASN A 213 0.70 -45.07 -3.16
N VAL A 214 1.56 -44.08 -2.93
CA VAL A 214 1.42 -42.72 -3.54
C VAL A 214 1.59 -42.77 -5.06
N GLU A 215 2.31 -43.77 -5.54
CA GLU A 215 2.54 -44.10 -6.93
C GLU A 215 1.22 -44.26 -7.71
N ASP A 216 0.13 -44.68 -7.04
CA ASP A 216 -1.22 -44.83 -7.60
C ASP A 216 -1.84 -43.46 -7.97
N LEU A 217 -1.30 -42.35 -7.44
CA LEU A 217 -1.73 -40.99 -7.79
C LEU A 217 -1.10 -40.50 -9.10
N CYS A 218 -0.18 -41.26 -9.70
CA CYS A 218 0.48 -40.95 -10.97
C CYS A 218 1.11 -39.54 -11.02
N LEU A 219 1.67 -39.10 -9.89
CA LEU A 219 2.37 -37.82 -9.79
C LEU A 219 3.84 -37.97 -10.20
N ASP A 220 4.40 -36.91 -10.77
CA ASP A 220 5.83 -36.76 -11.05
C ASP A 220 6.35 -35.42 -10.50
N PHE A 221 7.66 -35.16 -10.59
CA PHE A 221 8.26 -33.91 -10.13
C PHE A 221 8.19 -32.80 -11.20
N SER A 222 7.08 -32.69 -11.90
CA SER A 222 6.79 -31.60 -12.81
C SER A 222 5.47 -30.90 -12.50
N LEU A 223 5.35 -29.65 -12.94
CA LEU A 223 4.12 -28.86 -12.84
C LEU A 223 3.72 -28.39 -14.22
N THR A 224 2.50 -28.75 -14.61
CA THR A 224 1.86 -28.24 -15.82
C THR A 224 1.09 -26.98 -15.48
N ASP A 225 1.45 -25.86 -16.08
CA ASP A 225 0.72 -24.61 -15.86
C ASP A 225 -0.20 -24.33 -17.07
N ASN A 226 -1.50 -24.38 -16.82
CA ASN A 226 -2.54 -24.17 -17.83
C ASN A 226 -2.86 -22.68 -18.06
N GLY A 227 -2.19 -21.77 -17.34
CA GLY A 227 -2.48 -20.33 -17.39
C GLY A 227 -1.96 -19.65 -18.66
N MET A 228 -2.87 -19.27 -19.56
CA MET A 228 -2.74 -18.23 -20.62
C MET A 228 -1.41 -18.08 -21.36
N ALA A 229 -0.63 -19.17 -21.51
CA ALA A 229 0.47 -19.16 -22.45
C ALA A 229 -0.12 -18.97 -23.84
N LYS A 230 0.21 -17.83 -24.48
CA LYS A 230 -0.04 -17.64 -25.92
C LYS A 230 0.57 -18.77 -26.78
N ASN A 231 1.44 -19.62 -26.19
CA ASN A 231 2.26 -20.63 -26.87
C ASN A 231 2.13 -22.08 -26.31
N GLY A 232 1.03 -22.45 -25.65
CA GLY A 232 0.72 -23.86 -25.31
C GLY A 232 1.11 -24.33 -23.90
N ILE A 233 0.90 -25.62 -23.63
CA ILE A 233 1.09 -26.26 -22.32
C ILE A 233 2.59 -26.20 -21.93
N HIS A 234 2.90 -25.52 -20.83
CA HIS A 234 4.27 -25.43 -20.32
C HIS A 234 4.44 -26.31 -19.08
N THR A 235 5.40 -27.24 -19.15
CA THR A 235 5.76 -28.13 -18.06
C THR A 235 7.05 -27.65 -17.40
N VAL A 236 7.01 -27.42 -16.10
CA VAL A 236 8.18 -27.03 -15.30
C VAL A 236 8.65 -28.22 -14.48
N ASN A 237 9.89 -28.63 -14.72
CA ASN A 237 10.56 -29.64 -13.94
C ASN A 237 11.07 -29.06 -12.60
N LEU A 238 10.55 -29.57 -11.48
CA LEU A 238 10.93 -29.16 -10.10
C LEU A 238 12.32 -29.65 -9.70
N ILE A 239 12.77 -30.73 -10.34
CA ILE A 239 14.12 -31.31 -10.25
C ILE A 239 14.58 -31.66 -11.68
N PRO A 240 15.89 -31.88 -11.92
CA PRO A 240 16.35 -32.32 -13.24
C PRO A 240 15.61 -33.57 -13.71
N ARG A 241 15.02 -33.51 -14.92
CA ARG A 241 14.17 -34.58 -15.48
C ARG A 241 12.99 -34.97 -14.59
N GLY A 242 12.40 -34.00 -13.89
CA GLY A 242 11.32 -34.22 -12.91
C GLY A 242 10.09 -34.93 -13.47
N ASN A 243 9.74 -34.68 -14.73
CA ASN A 243 8.67 -35.36 -15.48
C ASN A 243 8.93 -36.85 -15.74
N GLU A 244 10.15 -37.34 -15.51
CA GLU A 244 10.51 -38.76 -15.64
C GLU A 244 10.66 -39.45 -14.28
N ILE A 245 10.54 -38.70 -13.18
CA ILE A 245 10.74 -39.19 -11.82
C ILE A 245 9.37 -39.26 -11.14
N GLN A 246 8.88 -40.48 -10.90
CA GLN A 246 7.61 -40.70 -10.22
C GLN A 246 7.71 -40.31 -8.74
N VAL A 247 6.61 -39.77 -8.20
CA VAL A 247 6.46 -39.54 -6.78
C VAL A 247 6.14 -40.86 -6.08
N THR A 248 6.98 -41.22 -5.12
CA THR A 248 6.92 -42.45 -4.33
C THR A 248 6.69 -42.14 -2.86
N ASN A 249 6.36 -43.15 -2.06
CA ASN A 249 6.26 -42.99 -0.61
C ASN A 249 7.55 -42.46 0.06
N GLU A 250 8.72 -42.77 -0.51
CA GLU A 250 10.03 -42.31 -0.03
C GLU A 250 10.30 -40.84 -0.34
N ASN A 251 9.76 -40.33 -1.47
CA ASN A 251 10.07 -38.98 -1.96
C ASN A 251 8.89 -37.98 -1.91
N LYS A 252 7.68 -38.41 -1.51
CA LYS A 252 6.46 -37.58 -1.48
C LYS A 252 6.59 -36.29 -0.68
N ILE A 253 7.35 -36.32 0.42
CA ILE A 253 7.58 -35.14 1.24
C ILE A 253 8.38 -34.09 0.46
N ARG A 254 9.39 -34.52 -0.32
CA ARG A 254 10.18 -33.65 -1.19
C ARG A 254 9.30 -33.04 -2.28
N TYR A 255 8.41 -33.82 -2.89
CA TYR A 255 7.45 -33.33 -3.88
C TYR A 255 6.60 -32.18 -3.30
N VAL A 256 5.98 -32.40 -2.15
CA VAL A 256 5.14 -31.40 -1.47
C VAL A 256 5.89 -30.08 -1.24
N TYR A 257 7.10 -30.13 -0.69
CA TYR A 257 7.88 -28.92 -0.43
C TYR A 257 8.36 -28.24 -1.71
N LEU A 258 8.70 -28.99 -2.76
CA LEU A 258 9.13 -28.41 -4.04
C LEU A 258 7.98 -27.71 -4.77
N VAL A 259 6.76 -28.27 -4.75
CA VAL A 259 5.57 -27.62 -5.31
C VAL A 259 5.29 -26.30 -4.58
N ALA A 260 5.26 -26.32 -3.25
CA ALA A 260 5.04 -25.12 -2.45
C ALA A 260 6.13 -24.06 -2.69
N ASN A 261 7.40 -24.47 -2.69
CA ASN A 261 8.51 -23.56 -2.97
C ASN A 261 8.43 -22.97 -4.38
N TYR A 262 8.06 -23.77 -5.38
CA TYR A 262 7.92 -23.26 -6.74
C TYR A 262 6.86 -22.15 -6.81
N ARG A 263 5.65 -22.43 -6.30
CA ARG A 263 4.52 -21.48 -6.33
C ARG A 263 4.78 -20.21 -5.53
N LEU A 264 5.32 -20.34 -4.31
CA LEU A 264 5.50 -19.20 -3.41
C LEU A 264 6.81 -18.43 -3.63
N ASN A 265 7.86 -19.10 -4.12
CA ASN A 265 9.19 -18.51 -4.16
C ASN A 265 9.79 -18.39 -5.56
N VAL A 266 9.63 -19.39 -6.43
CA VAL A 266 10.33 -19.41 -7.72
C VAL A 266 9.54 -18.65 -8.78
N GLN A 267 8.24 -18.93 -8.89
CA GLN A 267 7.39 -18.46 -9.98
C GLN A 267 7.28 -16.93 -10.06
N ILE A 268 7.33 -16.25 -8.91
CA ILE A 268 7.22 -14.78 -8.80
C ILE A 268 8.52 -14.08 -8.43
N ALA A 269 9.65 -14.80 -8.40
CA ALA A 269 10.92 -14.31 -7.83
C ALA A 269 11.40 -13.01 -8.47
N ARG A 270 11.35 -12.94 -9.80
CA ARG A 270 11.88 -11.82 -10.59
C ARG A 270 11.03 -10.56 -10.39
N GLN A 271 9.71 -10.70 -10.39
CA GLN A 271 8.76 -9.62 -10.16
C GLN A 271 8.92 -9.05 -8.74
N CYS A 272 8.99 -9.94 -7.73
CA CYS A 272 9.21 -9.53 -6.34
C CYS A 272 10.54 -8.78 -6.17
N LYS A 273 11.60 -9.26 -6.83
CA LYS A 273 12.91 -8.59 -6.81
C LYS A 273 12.86 -7.22 -7.47
N ALA A 274 12.21 -7.10 -8.64
CA ALA A 274 12.06 -5.82 -9.33
C ALA A 274 11.28 -4.81 -8.50
N PHE A 275 10.13 -5.22 -7.96
CA PHE A 275 9.32 -4.41 -7.06
C PHE A 275 10.12 -3.97 -5.82
N PHE A 276 10.82 -4.89 -5.17
CA PHE A 276 11.63 -4.55 -4.00
C PHE A 276 12.79 -3.60 -4.34
N ASN A 277 13.45 -3.78 -5.49
CA ASN A 277 14.49 -2.86 -5.94
C ASN A 277 13.95 -1.42 -6.07
N GLY A 278 12.76 -1.28 -6.65
CA GLY A 278 12.05 -0.01 -6.74
C GLY A 278 11.77 0.60 -5.37
N LEU A 279 11.19 -0.20 -4.47
CA LEU A 279 10.90 0.21 -3.09
C LEU A 279 12.16 0.67 -2.36
N SER A 280 13.25 -0.09 -2.49
CA SER A 280 14.55 0.17 -1.86
C SER A 280 15.28 1.40 -2.40
N THR A 281 14.85 1.90 -3.57
CA THR A 281 15.36 3.16 -4.13
C THR A 281 14.90 4.36 -3.30
N ILE A 282 13.75 4.23 -2.63
CA ILE A 282 13.15 5.30 -1.82
C ILE A 282 13.32 5.02 -0.32
N ILE A 283 13.01 3.81 0.14
CA ILE A 283 13.09 3.44 1.56
C ILE A 283 14.32 2.59 1.81
N ASP A 284 15.13 2.92 2.82
CA ASP A 284 16.27 2.05 3.21
C ASP A 284 15.73 0.68 3.67
N PRO A 285 16.17 -0.43 3.04
CA PRO A 285 15.77 -1.78 3.45
C PRO A 285 15.93 -2.08 4.94
N LYS A 286 16.91 -1.47 5.62
CA LYS A 286 17.12 -1.65 7.06
C LYS A 286 15.94 -1.16 7.89
N TRP A 287 15.25 -0.11 7.44
CA TRP A 287 14.09 0.41 8.14
C TRP A 287 12.88 -0.52 7.96
N LEU A 288 12.74 -1.13 6.78
CA LEU A 288 11.65 -2.09 6.51
C LEU A 288 11.83 -3.42 7.26
N ARG A 289 13.08 -3.84 7.52
CA ARG A 289 13.38 -5.04 8.32
C ARG A 289 12.87 -4.98 9.75
N MET A 290 12.51 -3.79 10.23
CA MET A 290 11.86 -3.65 11.52
C MET A 290 10.47 -4.29 11.55
N PHE A 291 9.85 -4.56 10.41
CA PHE A 291 8.46 -4.99 10.30
C PHE A 291 8.34 -6.39 9.71
N ASN A 292 7.33 -7.14 10.17
CA ASN A 292 6.89 -8.35 9.47
C ASN A 292 5.91 -7.99 8.32
N GLN A 293 5.41 -8.99 7.59
CA GLN A 293 4.53 -8.79 6.45
C GLN A 293 3.19 -8.12 6.80
N GLN A 294 2.60 -8.46 7.95
CA GLN A 294 1.33 -7.88 8.41
C GLN A 294 1.51 -6.43 8.82
N GLU A 295 2.60 -6.12 9.52
CA GLU A 295 2.96 -4.77 9.93
C GLU A 295 3.31 -3.89 8.72
N ALA A 296 4.00 -4.45 7.71
CA ALA A 296 4.25 -3.76 6.46
C ALA A 296 2.94 -3.44 5.72
N GLN A 297 1.98 -4.38 5.70
CA GLN A 297 0.64 -4.13 5.15
C GLN A 297 -0.07 -2.98 5.90
N ILE A 298 0.04 -2.93 7.23
CA ILE A 298 -0.55 -1.83 8.03
C ILE A 298 0.14 -0.49 7.75
N LEU A 299 1.46 -0.47 7.57
CA LEU A 299 2.20 0.74 7.20
C LEU A 299 1.77 1.32 5.85
N MET A 300 1.48 0.45 4.88
CA MET A 300 1.08 0.88 3.53
C MET A 300 -0.42 1.23 3.44
N GLY A 301 -1.28 0.41 4.06
CA GLY A 301 -2.73 0.47 3.85
C GLY A 301 -3.58 0.76 5.07
N GLY A 302 -2.97 1.14 6.20
CA GLY A 302 -3.68 1.44 7.44
C GLY A 302 -4.05 0.20 8.27
N ALA A 303 -4.44 0.44 9.52
CA ALA A 303 -4.69 -0.61 10.51
C ALA A 303 -6.08 -1.25 10.34
N ALA A 304 -6.17 -2.58 10.47
CA ALA A 304 -7.42 -3.31 10.47
C ALA A 304 -8.12 -3.25 11.85
N VAL A 305 -8.34 -2.03 12.36
CA VAL A 305 -8.97 -1.77 13.66
C VAL A 305 -10.24 -0.93 13.48
N PRO A 306 -11.19 -0.99 14.43
CA PRO A 306 -12.37 -0.12 14.40
C PRO A 306 -12.00 1.37 14.34
N ILE A 307 -12.83 2.18 13.69
CA ILE A 307 -12.62 3.62 13.60
C ILE A 307 -12.88 4.28 14.96
N ASP A 308 -11.84 4.88 15.54
CA ASP A 308 -11.96 5.77 16.69
C ASP A 308 -12.45 7.16 16.24
N LEU A 309 -13.75 7.40 16.39
CA LEU A 309 -14.36 8.69 16.06
C LEU A 309 -13.92 9.82 16.98
N GLY A 310 -13.56 9.51 18.23
CA GLY A 310 -13.03 10.51 19.16
C GLY A 310 -11.68 11.02 18.68
N ASP A 311 -10.81 10.13 18.23
CA ASP A 311 -9.54 10.50 17.60
C ASP A 311 -9.73 11.23 16.28
N LEU A 312 -10.64 10.77 15.42
CA LEU A 312 -10.94 11.44 14.17
C LEU A 312 -11.39 12.88 14.40
N ARG A 313 -12.34 13.10 15.32
CA ARG A 313 -12.88 14.44 15.66
C ARG A 313 -11.80 15.36 16.23
N ARG A 314 -10.97 14.88 17.16
CA ARG A 314 -9.86 15.68 17.74
C ARG A 314 -8.84 16.14 16.70
N ASN A 315 -8.67 15.39 15.61
CA ASN A 315 -7.74 15.71 14.54
C ASN A 315 -8.44 16.27 13.29
N THR A 316 -9.69 16.74 13.43
CA THR A 316 -10.44 17.41 12.36
C THR A 316 -10.34 18.92 12.50
N THR A 317 -10.10 19.59 11.37
CA THR A 317 -10.16 21.05 11.25
C THR A 317 -11.48 21.48 10.60
N TYR A 318 -11.93 22.69 10.92
CA TYR A 318 -13.19 23.24 10.41
C TYR A 318 -12.94 24.54 9.65
N ALA A 319 -13.63 24.71 8.52
CA ALA A 319 -13.56 25.90 7.69
C ALA A 319 -14.97 26.44 7.41
N SER A 320 -15.24 27.66 7.85
CA SER A 320 -16.61 28.24 7.85
C SER A 320 -17.64 27.43 8.64
N TYR A 321 -17.13 26.57 9.52
CA TYR A 321 -17.81 25.89 10.61
C TYR A 321 -16.88 25.96 11.84
N ASP A 322 -17.43 25.67 13.01
CA ASP A 322 -16.74 25.32 14.23
C ASP A 322 -17.30 24.01 14.81
N ASP A 323 -16.64 23.45 15.83
CA ASP A 323 -17.04 22.17 16.40
C ASP A 323 -18.40 22.23 17.13
N THR A 324 -18.91 23.41 17.45
CA THR A 324 -20.18 23.63 18.16
C THR A 324 -21.38 23.83 17.23
N ASP A 325 -21.15 24.04 15.93
CA ASP A 325 -22.21 24.20 14.94
C ASP A 325 -23.20 23.01 14.95
N PRO A 326 -24.53 23.26 14.87
CA PRO A 326 -25.53 22.20 14.89
C PRO A 326 -25.29 21.13 13.81
N THR A 327 -24.94 21.53 12.59
CA THR A 327 -24.63 20.62 11.49
C THR A 327 -23.42 19.73 11.79
N ILE A 328 -22.40 20.25 12.47
CA ILE A 328 -21.22 19.47 12.87
C ILE A 328 -21.56 18.51 14.01
N GLN A 329 -22.36 18.93 14.98
CA GLN A 329 -22.85 18.06 16.05
C GLN A 329 -23.69 16.91 15.48
N TYR A 330 -24.58 17.19 14.52
CA TYR A 330 -25.35 16.18 13.78
C TYR A 330 -24.45 15.20 13.03
N LEU A 331 -23.39 15.67 12.38
CA LEU A 331 -22.42 14.80 11.70
C LEU A 331 -21.82 13.79 12.68
N TRP A 332 -21.27 14.27 13.81
CA TRP A 332 -20.64 13.38 14.78
C TRP A 332 -21.63 12.46 15.48
N GLN A 333 -22.86 12.92 15.71
CA GLN A 333 -23.94 12.07 16.20
C GLN A 333 -24.27 10.96 15.21
N ALA A 334 -24.44 11.28 13.93
CA ALA A 334 -24.75 10.30 12.88
C ALA A 334 -23.63 9.26 12.75
N LEU A 335 -22.36 9.68 12.72
CA LEU A 335 -21.21 8.78 12.67
C LEU A 335 -21.14 7.85 13.89
N ASN A 336 -21.50 8.33 15.09
CA ASN A 336 -21.58 7.49 16.28
C ASN A 336 -22.67 6.43 16.18
N GLU A 337 -23.80 6.72 15.53
CA GLU A 337 -24.86 5.75 15.27
C GLU A 337 -24.54 4.78 14.13
N PHE A 338 -23.59 5.12 13.25
CA PHE A 338 -23.17 4.27 12.14
C PHE A 338 -22.44 3.00 12.62
N SER A 339 -22.63 1.92 11.86
CA SER A 339 -21.85 0.69 12.01
C SER A 339 -20.37 0.96 11.74
N ASN A 340 -19.46 0.11 12.24
CA ASN A 340 -18.04 0.27 11.92
C ASN A 340 -17.78 0.21 10.40
N ASN A 341 -18.54 -0.61 9.66
CA ASN A 341 -18.45 -0.69 8.21
C ASN A 341 -18.80 0.66 7.55
N ASP A 342 -19.86 1.33 7.99
CA ASP A 342 -20.23 2.64 7.44
C ASP A 342 -19.27 3.74 7.89
N ARG A 343 -18.68 3.64 9.09
CA ARG A 343 -17.57 4.52 9.50
C ARG A 343 -16.35 4.34 8.59
N MET A 344 -15.98 3.10 8.26
CA MET A 344 -14.90 2.82 7.30
C MET A 344 -15.20 3.39 5.91
N LYS A 345 -16.45 3.29 5.45
CA LYS A 345 -16.89 3.94 4.19
C LYS A 345 -16.79 5.45 4.28
N PHE A 346 -17.14 6.07 5.41
CA PHE A 346 -16.94 7.50 5.63
C PHE A 346 -15.46 7.90 5.59
N VAL A 347 -14.58 7.16 6.28
CA VAL A 347 -13.14 7.43 6.23
C VAL A 347 -12.60 7.27 4.81
N LYS A 348 -13.05 6.24 4.06
CA LYS A 348 -12.72 6.11 2.63
C LYS A 348 -13.25 7.27 1.81
N PHE A 349 -14.48 7.70 2.07
CA PHE A 349 -15.12 8.81 1.36
C PHE A 349 -14.37 10.13 1.54
N VAL A 350 -13.75 10.37 2.71
CA VAL A 350 -13.00 11.62 2.96
C VAL A 350 -11.50 11.50 2.77
N THR A 351 -10.92 10.29 2.77
CA THR A 351 -9.45 10.10 2.71
C THR A 351 -8.93 9.21 1.57
N SER A 352 -9.82 8.58 0.79
CA SER A 352 -9.52 7.48 -0.15
C SER A 352 -9.01 6.18 0.49
N CYS A 353 -8.87 6.10 1.81
CA CYS A 353 -8.47 4.88 2.52
C CYS A 353 -9.54 4.49 3.54
N ALA A 354 -9.96 3.22 3.55
CA ALA A 354 -10.98 2.74 4.50
C ALA A 354 -10.45 2.52 5.92
N ARG A 355 -9.13 2.54 6.10
CA ARG A 355 -8.44 2.15 7.34
C ARG A 355 -7.71 3.34 7.96
N PRO A 356 -7.71 3.47 9.30
CA PRO A 356 -7.02 4.54 9.99
C PRO A 356 -5.49 4.33 9.98
N PRO A 357 -4.68 5.40 10.09
CA PRO A 357 -3.26 5.26 10.41
C PRO A 357 -3.08 4.62 11.80
N ILE A 358 -2.06 3.78 11.96
CA ILE A 358 -1.81 3.07 13.22
C ILE A 358 -1.50 4.00 14.41
N LEU A 359 -0.88 5.16 14.16
CA LEU A 359 -0.60 6.16 15.20
C LEU A 359 -1.73 7.19 15.38
N GLY A 360 -2.90 6.93 14.79
CA GLY A 360 -4.09 7.80 14.85
C GLY A 360 -4.19 8.80 13.70
N PHE A 361 -5.32 9.51 13.63
CA PHE A 361 -5.67 10.41 12.54
C PHE A 361 -4.83 11.70 12.50
N LYS A 362 -4.04 11.99 13.53
CA LYS A 362 -3.01 13.03 13.51
C LYS A 362 -1.96 12.84 12.40
N GLU A 363 -1.78 11.61 11.93
CA GLU A 363 -0.83 11.27 10.86
C GLU A 363 -1.40 11.53 9.46
N LEU A 364 -2.68 11.91 9.33
CA LEU A 364 -3.23 12.27 8.03
C LEU A 364 -2.51 13.49 7.49
N GLN A 365 -1.96 13.35 6.28
CA GLN A 365 -1.35 14.46 5.56
C GLN A 365 -2.10 14.70 4.24
N PRO A 366 -2.75 15.86 4.06
CA PRO A 366 -3.04 16.88 5.08
C PRO A 366 -4.05 16.40 6.16
N PRO A 367 -4.26 17.11 7.28
CA PRO A 367 -5.31 16.77 8.24
C PRO A 367 -6.71 16.78 7.61
N LEU A 368 -7.67 16.03 8.18
CA LEU A 368 -9.06 16.09 7.74
C LEU A 368 -9.61 17.51 7.97
N CYS A 369 -10.24 18.09 6.95
CA CYS A 369 -10.93 19.37 7.02
C CYS A 369 -12.40 19.20 6.67
N ILE A 370 -13.29 19.86 7.41
CA ILE A 370 -14.72 19.95 7.10
C ILE A 370 -15.06 21.39 6.77
N ARG A 371 -15.59 21.62 5.57
CA ARG A 371 -15.92 22.96 5.07
C ARG A 371 -17.40 23.09 4.73
N LYS A 372 -17.99 24.23 5.09
CA LYS A 372 -19.35 24.60 4.69
C LYS A 372 -19.47 24.65 3.16
N ALA A 373 -20.47 23.97 2.61
CA ALA A 373 -20.71 23.87 1.16
C ALA A 373 -21.95 24.65 0.67
N GLY A 374 -22.39 25.65 1.46
CA GLY A 374 -23.59 26.43 1.23
C GLY A 374 -24.78 25.96 2.07
N ASP A 375 -25.92 26.63 1.91
CA ASP A 375 -27.15 26.42 2.68
C ASP A 375 -28.21 25.61 1.92
N ASP A 376 -27.91 25.19 0.68
CA ASP A 376 -28.80 24.36 -0.12
C ASP A 376 -28.80 22.91 0.39
N GLU A 377 -29.81 22.57 1.18
CA GLU A 377 -30.01 21.24 1.75
C GLU A 377 -30.34 20.17 0.70
N THR A 378 -30.67 20.53 -0.54
CA THR A 378 -30.92 19.52 -1.59
C THR A 378 -29.63 18.86 -2.07
N ARG A 379 -28.49 19.53 -1.93
CA ARG A 379 -27.18 18.98 -2.31
C ARG A 379 -26.77 17.83 -1.40
N LEU A 380 -25.93 16.94 -1.93
CA LEU A 380 -25.28 15.88 -1.16
C LEU A 380 -23.93 16.37 -0.60
N PRO A 381 -23.44 15.81 0.52
CA PRO A 381 -22.05 15.99 0.91
C PRO A 381 -21.14 15.46 -0.19
N THR A 382 -20.08 16.20 -0.49
CA THR A 382 -19.04 15.81 -1.43
C THR A 382 -17.69 15.85 -0.74
N SER A 383 -16.69 15.15 -1.30
CA SER A 383 -15.35 15.15 -0.75
C SER A 383 -14.31 15.54 -1.80
N SER A 384 -13.15 15.96 -1.32
CA SER A 384 -11.93 16.07 -2.10
C SER A 384 -10.88 15.29 -1.32
N THR A 385 -10.87 13.97 -1.54
CA THR A 385 -10.05 13.00 -0.81
C THR A 385 -8.55 13.25 -0.95
N CYS A 386 -8.17 13.89 -2.06
CA CYS A 386 -6.83 14.38 -2.34
C CYS A 386 -6.29 15.25 -1.20
N VAL A 387 -7.10 16.16 -0.66
CA VAL A 387 -6.74 17.07 0.44
C VAL A 387 -7.48 16.74 1.75
N ASN A 388 -8.00 15.52 1.89
CA ASN A 388 -8.81 15.10 3.03
C ASN A 388 -9.90 16.13 3.40
N LEU A 389 -10.69 16.59 2.43
CA LEU A 389 -11.70 17.63 2.63
C LEU A 389 -13.12 17.08 2.47
N LEU A 390 -13.96 17.27 3.48
CA LEU A 390 -15.41 17.09 3.38
C LEU A 390 -16.08 18.44 3.13
N LYS A 391 -16.85 18.55 2.05
CA LYS A 391 -17.71 19.71 1.75
C LYS A 391 -19.13 19.35 2.21
N LEU A 392 -19.55 19.95 3.33
CA LEU A 392 -20.80 19.62 4.01
C LEU A 392 -21.80 20.78 3.91
N PRO A 393 -22.95 20.61 3.24
CA PRO A 393 -24.04 21.60 3.26
C PRO A 393 -24.58 21.80 4.69
N ALA A 394 -25.12 22.99 4.95
CA ALA A 394 -25.58 23.41 6.27
C ALA A 394 -26.95 22.83 6.63
N TYR A 395 -27.03 21.51 6.74
CA TYR A 395 -28.29 20.84 7.08
C TYR A 395 -28.79 21.26 8.46
N THR A 396 -30.03 21.74 8.50
CA THR A 396 -30.72 22.15 9.73
C THR A 396 -31.39 20.97 10.45
N SER A 397 -31.60 19.85 9.76
CA SER A 397 -32.21 18.63 10.29
C SER A 397 -31.22 17.48 10.40
N TYR A 398 -31.16 16.87 11.59
CA TYR A 398 -30.38 15.66 11.85
C TYR A 398 -30.70 14.51 10.88
N GLN A 399 -32.00 14.28 10.62
CA GLN A 399 -32.46 13.20 9.74
C GLN A 399 -31.97 13.40 8.31
N VAL A 400 -32.08 14.64 7.80
CA VAL A 400 -31.62 14.99 6.44
C VAL A 400 -30.11 14.79 6.31
N LEU A 401 -29.33 15.22 7.30
CA LEU A 401 -27.88 15.01 7.31
C LEU A 401 -27.56 13.51 7.28
N LYS A 402 -28.17 12.74 8.18
CA LYS A 402 -27.90 11.30 8.33
C LYS A 402 -28.20 10.55 7.03
N GLU A 403 -29.36 10.80 6.44
CA GLU A 403 -29.79 10.16 5.19
C GLU A 403 -28.84 10.50 4.04
N LYS A 404 -28.52 11.78 3.84
CA LYS A 404 -27.66 12.22 2.73
C LYS A 404 -26.23 11.79 2.90
N LEU A 405 -25.70 11.80 4.12
CA LEU A 405 -24.37 11.29 4.40
C LEU A 405 -24.29 9.79 4.12
N LEU A 406 -25.27 9.01 4.61
CA LEU A 406 -25.32 7.58 4.37
C LEU A 406 -25.45 7.27 2.87
N TYR A 407 -26.23 8.06 2.14
CA TYR A 407 -26.31 7.96 0.69
C TYR A 407 -24.94 8.22 0.04
N SER A 408 -24.30 9.35 0.32
CA SER A 408 -23.00 9.73 -0.28
C SER A 408 -21.90 8.68 -0.06
N ILE A 409 -21.76 8.16 1.16
CA ILE A 409 -20.70 7.18 1.46
C ILE A 409 -20.96 5.79 0.85
N ASN A 410 -22.20 5.50 0.44
CA ASN A 410 -22.57 4.23 -0.22
C ASN A 410 -22.70 4.36 -1.74
N ALA A 411 -22.89 5.56 -2.28
CA ALA A 411 -23.11 5.80 -3.70
C ALA A 411 -21.84 5.62 -4.57
N HIS A 412 -20.67 5.30 -3.99
CA HIS A 412 -19.37 5.24 -4.68
C HIS A 412 -19.03 6.53 -5.46
N ALA A 413 -19.72 7.64 -5.19
CA ALA A 413 -19.60 8.93 -5.86
C ALA A 413 -18.37 9.68 -5.35
N GLY A 414 -17.19 9.17 -5.67
CA GLY A 414 -15.90 9.73 -5.23
C GLY A 414 -15.18 10.60 -6.26
N PHE A 415 -15.56 10.58 -7.54
CA PHE A 415 -14.66 11.10 -8.59
C PHE A 415 -15.28 12.01 -9.67
N ASP A 416 -16.61 12.07 -9.85
CA ASP A 416 -17.20 12.70 -11.06
C ASP A 416 -18.16 13.90 -10.83
N LEU A 417 -18.31 14.43 -9.61
CA LEU A 417 -19.33 15.46 -9.34
C LEU A 417 -18.83 16.72 -8.62
N SER A 418 -17.53 17.01 -8.67
CA SER A 418 -16.97 18.26 -8.13
C SER A 418 -16.79 19.34 -9.18
#